data_AF-A0A830CEI3-F1
#
_entry.id   AF-A0A830CEI3-F1
#
_cell.length_a   1.000
_cell.length_b   1.000
_cell.length_c   1.000
_cell.angle_alpha   90.00
_cell.angle_beta   90.00
_cell.angle_gamma   90.00
#
_symmetry.space_group_name_H-M   'P 1'
#
loop_
_entity.id
_entity.type
_entity.pdbx_description
1 polymer ?
#
loop_
_entity_poly.entity_id
_entity_poly.type
_entity_poly.pdbx_seq_one_letter_code
_entity_poly.pdbx_strand_id
1 'polypeptide(L)'
;MTFDLYRAATSIYVKLEKYIDAATFLLRWALAADKSNAAHNQCKAYLSAIIVYLYAHDFQQAEKCHNDCCQVEAFLNSDQNRAATRLISAYTDGDVEEIKRASQSSIISNLDHVIIKLARKLPTREVALKQAISSFFLLVLALNYYILKS
;
A
#
# COMPACT_ATOMS: atom_id res chain seq x y z
N MET A 1 -25.08 -7.39 3.73
CA MET A 1 -25.05 -8.79 3.31
C MET A 1 -24.12 -9.04 2.11
N THR A 2 -24.18 -8.27 1.02
CA THR A 2 -23.31 -8.51 -0.17
C THR A 2 -21.83 -8.22 0.08
N PHE A 3 -21.49 -7.22 0.91
CA PHE A 3 -20.09 -6.86 1.20
C PHE A 3 -19.37 -7.88 2.09
N ASP A 4 -20.11 -8.64 2.90
CA ASP A 4 -19.53 -9.69 3.76
C ASP A 4 -18.94 -10.83 2.93
N LEU A 5 -19.57 -11.15 1.78
CA LEU A 5 -19.03 -12.10 0.81
C LEU A 5 -17.69 -11.62 0.23
N TYR A 6 -17.59 -10.34 -0.13
CA TYR A 6 -16.34 -9.78 -0.67
C TYR A 6 -15.21 -9.83 0.36
N ARG A 7 -15.52 -9.54 1.63
CA ARG A 7 -14.58 -9.63 2.75
C ARG A 7 -14.12 -11.07 2.98
N ALA A 8 -15.05 -12.02 2.97
CA ALA A 8 -14.75 -13.45 3.14
C ALA A 8 -13.89 -14.00 2.00
N ALA A 9 -14.25 -13.70 0.75
CA ALA A 9 -13.49 -14.13 -0.42
C ALA A 9 -12.09 -13.51 -0.45
N THR A 10 -11.94 -12.22 -0.15
CA THR A 10 -10.62 -11.59 0.01
C THR A 10 -9.79 -12.31 1.08
N SER A 11 -10.40 -12.67 2.22
CA SER A 11 -9.70 -13.45 3.26
C SER A 11 -9.20 -14.79 2.74
N ILE A 12 -9.93 -15.45 1.84
CA ILE A 12 -9.54 -16.74 1.26
C ILE A 12 -8.37 -16.53 0.29
N TYR A 13 -8.45 -15.56 -0.62
CA TYR A 13 -7.35 -15.28 -1.56
C TYR A 13 -6.04 -14.93 -0.84
N VAL A 14 -6.12 -14.13 0.23
CA VAL A 14 -4.95 -13.81 1.07
C VAL A 14 -4.39 -15.05 1.77
N LYS A 15 -5.24 -15.96 2.25
CA LYS A 15 -4.81 -17.23 2.85
C LYS A 15 -4.19 -18.19 1.85
N LEU A 16 -4.60 -18.11 0.58
CA LEU A 16 -4.02 -18.88 -0.52
C LEU A 16 -2.75 -18.25 -1.09
N GLU A 17 -2.26 -17.15 -0.49
CA GLU A 17 -1.09 -16.39 -0.96
C GLU A 17 -1.24 -15.83 -2.39
N LYS A 18 -2.48 -15.75 -2.88
CA LYS A 18 -2.83 -15.19 -4.19
C LYS A 18 -3.09 -13.68 -4.07
N TYR A 19 -2.05 -12.91 -3.78
CA TYR A 19 -2.19 -11.48 -3.49
C TYR A 19 -2.67 -10.65 -4.68
N ILE A 20 -2.21 -10.96 -5.89
CA ILE A 20 -2.63 -10.24 -7.12
C ILE A 20 -4.13 -10.45 -7.38
N ASP A 21 -4.60 -11.70 -7.25
CA ASP A 21 -6.02 -12.03 -7.37
C ASP A 21 -6.85 -11.36 -6.28
N ALA A 22 -6.34 -11.32 -5.04
CA ALA A 22 -6.98 -10.63 -3.93
C ALA A 22 -7.14 -9.13 -4.19
N ALA A 23 -6.10 -8.46 -4.69
CA ALA A 23 -6.14 -7.04 -5.02
C ALA A 23 -7.12 -6.75 -6.16
N THR A 24 -7.11 -7.57 -7.22
CA THR A 24 -8.07 -7.47 -8.33
C THR A 24 -9.51 -7.67 -7.84
N PHE A 25 -9.72 -8.59 -6.90
CA PHE A 25 -11.03 -8.85 -6.32
C PHE A 25 -11.51 -7.69 -5.43
N LEU A 26 -10.61 -7.04 -4.69
CA LEU A 26 -10.89 -5.81 -3.94
C LEU A 26 -11.27 -4.64 -4.86
N LEU A 27 -10.61 -4.50 -6.03
CA LEU A 27 -11.00 -3.50 -7.03
C LEU A 27 -12.40 -3.77 -7.59
N ARG A 28 -12.73 -5.04 -7.86
CA ARG A 28 -14.09 -5.43 -8.26
C ARG A 28 -15.13 -5.11 -7.17
N TRP A 29 -14.77 -5.32 -5.90
CA TRP A 29 -15.62 -4.91 -4.78
C TRP A 29 -15.83 -3.39 -4.76
N ALA A 30 -14.78 -2.60 -4.99
CA ALA A 30 -14.89 -1.15 -5.06
C ALA A 30 -15.85 -0.69 -6.17
N LEU A 31 -15.76 -1.29 -7.37
CA LEU A 31 -16.70 -1.02 -8.47
C LEU A 31 -18.14 -1.45 -8.17
N ALA A 32 -18.34 -2.52 -7.40
CA ALA A 32 -19.67 -2.92 -6.94
C ALA A 32 -20.23 -1.97 -5.87
N ALA A 33 -19.37 -1.43 -5.01
CA ALA A 33 -19.73 -0.45 -4.00
C ALA A 33 -20.11 0.90 -4.64
N ASP A 34 -19.41 1.31 -5.71
CA ASP A 34 -19.74 2.49 -6.52
C ASP A 34 -21.16 2.41 -7.08
N LYS A 35 -21.52 1.28 -7.72
CA LYS A 35 -22.88 1.00 -8.21
C LYS A 35 -23.95 0.98 -7.12
N SER A 36 -23.55 0.72 -5.88
CA SER A 36 -24.45 0.70 -4.72
C SER A 36 -24.47 2.02 -3.97
N ASN A 37 -23.86 3.08 -4.52
CA ASN A 37 -23.70 4.41 -3.93
C ASN A 37 -23.04 4.40 -2.53
N ALA A 38 -22.18 3.40 -2.28
CA ALA A 38 -21.52 3.16 -1.00
C ALA A 38 -20.06 3.67 -1.02
N ALA A 39 -19.87 4.98 -1.26
CA ALA A 39 -18.57 5.62 -1.44
C ALA A 39 -17.57 5.34 -0.29
N HIS A 40 -18.04 5.26 0.95
CA HIS A 40 -17.17 4.95 2.09
C HIS A 40 -16.57 3.54 2.01
N ASN A 41 -17.35 2.55 1.56
CA ASN A 41 -16.89 1.17 1.39
C ASN A 41 -15.99 1.03 0.16
N GLN A 42 -16.30 1.77 -0.91
CA GLN A 42 -15.46 1.86 -2.11
C GLN A 42 -14.05 2.38 -1.76
N CYS A 43 -13.96 3.47 -0.98
CA CYS A 43 -12.66 4.03 -0.59
C CYS A 43 -11.84 3.06 0.28
N LYS A 44 -12.50 2.32 1.18
CA LYS A 44 -11.85 1.26 1.97
C LYS A 44 -11.34 0.12 1.10
N ALA A 45 -12.12 -0.29 0.10
CA ALA A 45 -11.73 -1.34 -0.83
C ALA A 45 -10.52 -0.93 -1.69
N TYR A 46 -10.47 0.31 -2.18
CA TYR A 46 -9.32 0.84 -2.91
C TYR A 46 -8.05 0.88 -2.07
N LEU A 47 -8.12 1.44 -0.85
CA LEU A 47 -6.98 1.45 0.08
C LEU A 47 -6.50 0.02 0.39
N SER A 48 -7.44 -0.91 0.57
CA SER A 48 -7.11 -2.32 0.81
C SER A 48 -6.36 -2.94 -0.36
N ALA A 49 -6.78 -2.66 -1.61
CA ALA A 49 -6.11 -3.17 -2.81
C ALA A 49 -4.65 -2.66 -2.90
N ILE A 50 -4.43 -1.37 -2.62
CA ILE A 50 -3.09 -0.76 -2.62
C ILE A 50 -2.18 -1.44 -1.58
N ILE A 51 -2.69 -1.67 -0.35
CA ILE A 51 -1.92 -2.37 0.70
C ILE A 51 -1.55 -3.79 0.27
N VAL A 52 -2.45 -4.50 -0.42
CA VAL A 52 -2.18 -5.86 -0.92
C VAL A 52 -1.10 -5.85 -2.00
N TYR A 53 -1.12 -4.88 -2.94
CA TYR A 53 -0.06 -4.75 -3.94
C TYR A 53 1.30 -4.42 -3.32
N LEU A 54 1.33 -3.52 -2.33
CA LEU A 54 2.54 -3.21 -1.57
C LEU A 54 3.08 -4.45 -0.83
N TYR A 55 2.19 -5.28 -0.29
CA TYR A 55 2.56 -6.53 0.34
C TYR A 55 3.09 -7.57 -0.66
N ALA A 56 2.55 -7.58 -1.88
CA ALA A 56 2.98 -8.47 -2.97
C ALA A 56 4.32 -8.05 -3.63
N HIS A 57 5.03 -7.06 -3.06
CA HIS A 57 6.27 -6.50 -3.59
C HIS A 57 6.14 -5.83 -4.96
N ASP A 58 4.92 -5.54 -5.41
CA ASP A 58 4.67 -4.87 -6.69
C ASP A 58 4.35 -3.39 -6.47
N PHE A 59 5.40 -2.61 -6.19
CA PHE A 59 5.29 -1.17 -5.98
C PHE A 59 4.76 -0.44 -7.21
N GLN A 60 5.15 -0.86 -8.41
CA GLN A 60 4.70 -0.23 -9.66
C GLN A 60 3.19 -0.41 -9.86
N GLN A 61 2.66 -1.60 -9.59
CA GLN A 61 1.20 -1.81 -9.62
C GLN A 61 0.49 -1.05 -8.50
N ALA A 62 1.07 -0.94 -7.31
CA ALA A 62 0.47 -0.17 -6.22
C ALA A 62 0.33 1.32 -6.58
N GLU A 63 1.38 1.93 -7.14
CA GLU A 63 1.38 3.32 -7.58
C GLU A 63 0.40 3.55 -8.74
N LYS A 64 0.41 2.67 -9.74
CA LYS A 64 -0.56 2.72 -10.83
C LYS A 64 -1.98 2.63 -10.32
N CYS A 65 -2.26 1.66 -9.44
CA CYS A 65 -3.57 1.48 -8.82
C CYS A 65 -3.99 2.74 -8.05
N HIS A 66 -3.09 3.36 -7.29
CA HIS A 66 -3.37 4.60 -6.58
C HIS A 66 -3.73 5.74 -7.54
N ASN A 67 -2.96 5.92 -8.62
CA ASN A 67 -3.20 6.98 -9.62
C ASN A 67 -4.52 6.76 -10.36
N ASP A 68 -4.87 5.51 -10.69
CA ASP A 68 -6.15 5.13 -11.28
C ASP A 68 -7.30 5.41 -10.30
N CYS A 69 -7.13 5.09 -9.00
CA CYS A 69 -8.14 5.35 -7.97
C CYS A 69 -8.32 6.86 -7.72
N CYS A 70 -7.28 7.68 -7.85
CA CYS A 70 -7.34 9.14 -7.72
C CYS A 70 -8.20 9.81 -8.80
N GLN A 71 -8.50 9.14 -9.91
CA GLN A 71 -9.47 9.62 -10.90
C GLN A 71 -10.91 9.63 -10.36
N VAL A 72 -11.17 8.88 -9.28
CA VAL A 72 -12.48 8.86 -8.61
C VAL A 72 -12.51 9.96 -7.56
N GLU A 73 -13.34 10.99 -7.77
CA GLU A 73 -13.43 12.16 -6.89
C GLU A 73 -13.76 11.80 -5.42
N ALA A 74 -14.61 10.77 -5.23
CA ALA A 74 -14.93 10.25 -3.90
C ALA A 74 -13.70 9.70 -3.16
N PHE A 75 -12.77 9.05 -3.89
CA PHE A 75 -11.53 8.57 -3.32
C PHE A 75 -10.54 9.72 -3.12
N LEU A 76 -10.36 10.59 -4.11
CA LEU A 76 -9.41 11.70 -4.08
C LEU A 76 -9.55 12.56 -2.80
N ASN A 77 -10.79 12.88 -2.43
CA ASN A 77 -11.10 13.74 -1.28
C ASN A 77 -11.13 12.98 0.07
N SER A 78 -10.97 11.66 0.05
CA SER A 78 -11.12 10.79 1.23
C SER A 78 -9.87 10.75 2.13
N ASP A 79 -10.08 10.38 3.39
CA ASP A 79 -8.99 10.04 4.31
C ASP A 79 -8.19 8.82 3.84
N GLN A 80 -8.84 7.89 3.16
CA GLN A 80 -8.23 6.68 2.62
C GLN A 80 -7.17 7.02 1.58
N ASN A 81 -7.42 8.01 0.72
CA ASN A 81 -6.43 8.50 -0.23
C ASN A 81 -5.25 9.16 0.48
N ARG A 82 -5.50 10.02 1.47
CA ARG A 82 -4.41 10.62 2.28
C ARG A 82 -3.52 9.56 2.92
N ALA A 83 -4.10 8.47 3.43
CA ALA A 83 -3.35 7.34 3.97
C ALA A 83 -2.57 6.58 2.89
N ALA A 84 -3.17 6.35 1.72
CA ALA A 84 -2.52 5.68 0.60
C ALA A 84 -1.33 6.50 0.08
N THR A 85 -1.50 7.80 -0.15
CA THR A 85 -0.42 8.69 -0.59
C THR A 85 0.74 8.68 0.40
N ARG A 86 0.47 8.76 1.71
CA ARG A 86 1.51 8.67 2.75
C ARG A 86 2.26 7.35 2.73
N LEU A 87 1.55 6.24 2.52
CA LEU A 87 2.19 4.93 2.37
C LEU A 87 3.10 4.90 1.14
N ILE A 88 2.59 5.33 -0.02
CA ILE A 88 3.36 5.33 -1.27
C ILE A 88 4.59 6.23 -1.16
N SER A 89 4.46 7.45 -0.64
CA SER A 89 5.60 8.34 -0.45
C SER A 89 6.64 7.75 0.50
N ALA A 90 6.21 7.16 1.63
CA ALA A 90 7.13 6.50 2.56
C ALA A 90 7.87 5.31 1.92
N TYR A 91 7.20 4.57 1.03
CA TYR A 91 7.83 3.51 0.24
C TYR A 91 8.81 4.06 -0.81
N THR A 92 8.51 5.19 -1.45
CA THR A 92 9.41 5.89 -2.38
C THR A 92 10.66 6.41 -1.67
N ASP A 93 10.48 7.02 -0.51
CA ASP A 93 11.56 7.60 0.30
C ASP A 93 12.39 6.53 1.05
N GLY A 94 11.87 5.29 1.10
CA GLY A 94 12.47 4.18 1.82
C GLY A 94 12.28 4.23 3.34
N ASP A 95 11.51 5.19 3.86
CA ASP A 95 11.35 5.43 5.29
C ASP A 95 10.55 4.32 5.98
N VAL A 96 11.28 3.35 6.53
CA VAL A 96 10.78 2.18 7.27
C VAL A 96 9.92 2.59 8.46
N GLU A 97 10.26 3.66 9.17
CA GLU A 97 9.53 4.08 10.36
C GLU A 97 8.23 4.76 9.97
N GLU A 98 8.23 5.56 8.91
CA GLU A 98 7.01 6.15 8.37
C GLU A 98 6.07 5.11 7.78
N ILE A 99 6.58 4.07 7.11
CA ILE A 99 5.76 2.93 6.64
C ILE A 99 5.07 2.25 7.84
N LYS A 100 5.80 1.98 8.93
CA LYS A 100 5.22 1.39 10.14
C LYS A 100 4.15 2.31 10.76
N ARG A 101 4.43 3.60 10.91
CA ARG A 101 3.47 4.58 11.45
C ARG A 101 2.21 4.67 10.59
N ALA A 102 2.37 4.81 9.28
CA ALA A 102 1.27 4.87 8.33
C ALA A 102 0.44 3.58 8.36
N SER A 103 1.09 2.41 8.43
CA SER A 103 0.44 1.08 8.51
C SER A 103 -0.43 0.90 9.78
N GLN A 104 -0.10 1.61 10.85
CA GLN A 104 -0.78 1.56 12.15
C GLN A 104 -1.80 2.68 12.34
N SER A 105 -2.00 3.52 11.33
CA SER A 105 -2.97 4.61 11.40
C SER A 105 -4.39 4.11 11.69
N SER A 106 -5.21 4.99 12.29
CA SER A 106 -6.62 4.70 12.59
C SER A 106 -7.41 4.36 11.32
N ILE A 107 -7.07 4.96 10.19
CA ILE A 107 -7.70 4.74 8.88
C ILE A 107 -7.50 3.28 8.44
N ILE A 108 -6.29 2.74 8.61
CA ILE A 108 -5.98 1.34 8.29
C ILE A 108 -6.57 0.39 9.34
N SER A 109 -6.57 0.79 10.61
CA SER A 109 -7.18 0.01 11.70
C SER A 109 -8.71 -0.13 11.56
N ASN A 110 -9.35 0.74 10.79
CA ASN A 110 -10.77 0.67 10.43
C ASN A 110 -11.06 -0.17 9.18
N LEU A 111 -10.04 -0.81 8.59
CA LEU A 111 -10.16 -1.77 7.50
C LEU A 111 -10.48 -3.18 8.01
N ASP A 112 -10.53 -4.11 7.07
CA ASP A 112 -10.70 -5.52 7.38
C ASP A 112 -9.53 -6.11 8.15
N HIS A 113 -9.85 -6.97 9.11
CA HIS A 113 -8.86 -7.62 9.97
C HIS A 113 -7.74 -8.34 9.19
N VAL A 114 -8.04 -8.87 8.00
CA VAL A 114 -7.06 -9.49 7.10
C VAL A 114 -6.09 -8.44 6.54
N ILE A 115 -6.62 -7.30 6.09
CA ILE A 115 -5.83 -6.20 5.53
C ILE A 115 -4.98 -5.54 6.62
N ILE A 116 -5.52 -5.38 7.83
CA ILE A 116 -4.75 -4.90 9.00
C ILE A 116 -3.55 -5.80 9.26
N LYS A 117 -3.73 -7.13 9.19
CA LYS A 117 -2.62 -8.08 9.36
C LYS A 117 -1.58 -7.95 8.26
N LEU A 118 -1.98 -7.72 7.01
CA LEU A 118 -1.06 -7.48 5.90
C LEU A 118 -0.31 -6.16 6.07
N ALA A 119 -1.03 -5.08 6.39
CA ALA A 119 -0.45 -3.75 6.64
C ALA A 119 0.64 -3.80 7.73
N ARG A 120 0.40 -4.54 8.82
CA ARG A 120 1.40 -4.71 9.90
C ARG A 120 2.59 -5.58 9.51
N LYS A 121 2.43 -6.43 8.49
CA LYS A 121 3.48 -7.31 7.96
C LYS A 121 4.10 -6.77 6.67
N LEU A 122 3.83 -5.50 6.33
CA LEU A 122 4.35 -4.89 5.13
C LEU A 122 5.87 -5.08 5.02
N PRO A 123 6.38 -5.54 3.87
CA PRO A 123 7.78 -5.90 3.71
C PRO A 123 8.66 -4.66 3.83
N THR A 124 9.10 -4.38 5.06
CA THR A 124 9.97 -3.25 5.37
C THR A 124 11.45 -3.60 5.18
N ARG A 125 11.77 -4.89 5.01
CA ARG A 125 13.14 -5.38 4.88
C ARG A 125 13.77 -5.02 3.53
N GLU A 126 13.00 -5.01 2.44
CA GLU A 126 13.51 -4.67 1.11
C GLU A 126 13.71 -3.16 0.91
N VAL A 127 12.80 -2.33 1.43
CA VAL A 127 12.98 -0.87 1.45
C VAL A 127 14.18 -0.48 2.33
N ALA A 128 14.35 -1.14 3.49
CA ALA A 128 15.56 -0.97 4.30
C ALA A 128 16.84 -1.36 3.55
N LEU A 129 16.80 -2.43 2.75
CA LEU A 129 17.95 -2.87 1.96
C LEU A 129 18.30 -1.86 0.86
N LYS A 130 17.30 -1.35 0.13
CA LYS A 130 17.49 -0.29 -0.87
C LYS A 130 18.11 0.97 -0.26
N GLN A 131 17.63 1.38 0.91
CA GLN A 131 18.17 2.56 1.60
C GLN A 131 19.60 2.33 2.09
N ALA A 132 19.90 1.16 2.66
CA ALA A 132 21.25 0.82 3.10
C ALA A 132 22.25 0.78 1.94
N ILE A 133 21.85 0.25 0.77
CA ILE A 133 22.69 0.23 -0.43
C ILE A 133 22.92 1.65 -0.96
N SER A 134 21.88 2.50 -0.99
CA SER A 134 21.98 3.91 -1.41
C SER A 134 22.92 4.71 -0.50
N SER A 135 22.78 4.57 0.83
CA SER A 135 23.66 5.22 1.80
C SER A 135 25.11 4.72 1.69
N PHE A 136 25.32 3.42 1.50
CA PHE A 136 26.66 2.86 1.31
C PHE A 136 27.33 3.38 0.02
N PHE A 137 26.58 3.45 -1.08
CA PHE A 137 27.08 3.98 -2.35
C PHE A 137 27.48 5.46 -2.25
N LEU A 138 26.67 6.29 -1.58
CA LEU A 138 27.01 7.68 -1.28
C LEU A 138 28.26 7.82 -0.41
N LEU A 139 28.43 6.94 0.58
CA LEU A 139 29.60 6.93 1.46
C LEU A 139 30.87 6.54 0.70
N VAL A 140 30.80 5.56 -0.20
CA VAL A 140 31.90 5.16 -1.09
C VAL A 140 32.27 6.28 -2.07
N LEU A 141 31.29 6.96 -2.66
CA LEU A 141 31.54 8.13 -3.51
C LEU A 141 32.17 9.29 -2.73
N ALA A 142 31.69 9.56 -1.52
CA ALA A 142 32.24 10.60 -0.65
C ALA A 142 33.70 10.29 -0.24
N LEU A 143 34.00 9.04 0.09
CA LEU A 143 35.36 8.59 0.41
C LEU A 143 36.30 8.69 -0.81
N ASN A 144 35.86 8.25 -1.99
CA ASN A 144 36.66 8.38 -3.22
C ASN A 144 36.93 9.84 -3.58
N TYR A 145 35.95 10.72 -3.41
CA TYR A 145 36.13 12.15 -3.66
C TYR A 145 37.11 12.81 -2.67
N TYR A 146 37.12 12.37 -1.41
CA TYR A 146 38.06 12.86 -0.40
C TYR A 146 39.49 12.38 -0.67
N ILE A 147 39.67 11.15 -1.15
CA ILE A 147 40.98 10.59 -1.50
C ILE A 147 41.56 11.26 -2.76
N LEU A 148 40.74 11.60 -3.76
CA LEU A 148 41.21 12.29 -4.98
C LEU A 148 41.60 13.77 -4.78
N LYS A 149 41.24 14.37 -3.63
CA LYS A 149 41.49 15.79 -3.34
C LYS A 149 42.65 16.02 -2.35
N SER A 150 43.29 14.95 -1.90
CA SER A 150 44.53 14.94 -1.10
C SER A 150 45.73 14.58 -1.96
#